data_AF-A0A0A0JX88-F1
#
_entry.id   AF-A0A0A0JX88-F1
#
_cell.length_a   1.000
_cell.length_b   1.000
_cell.length_c   1.000
_cell.angle_alpha   90.00
_cell.angle_beta   90.00
_cell.angle_gamma   90.00
#
_symmetry.space_group_name_H-M   'P 1'
#
loop_
_entity.id
_entity.type
_entity.pdbx_description
1 polymer ?
#
loop_
_entity_poly.entity_id
_entity_poly.type
_entity_poly.pdbx_seq_one_letter_code
_entity_poly.pdbx_strand_id
1 'polypeptide(L)'
;MSDIGRERLLAPSDQGATRPPADDGVPEDWVSALSSSGADQQAAMRALHDLMVRAAAHQVWRMRSALPDASPGTVDVIVNQAADEAMTALLRKLHTFEGRSRFTTWAFKFAILQAATDVRRLQWQHREVELRDLDLERVPHDTHDGPERQAEGADLARAVAGAMDTCLTPHQRRVAVALLVDGVPIDVLAERLGSNRNALYKTVHDVRRRLREDLTQRGYLPVDSSRTDLDPHPHATAGSS
;
A
#
# COMPACT_ATOMS: atom_id res chain seq x y z
N MET A 1 38.73 62.20 -44.93
CA MET A 1 37.45 62.32 -45.64
C MET A 1 36.77 60.97 -45.53
N SER A 2 36.21 60.67 -44.36
CA SER A 2 34.80 60.93 -44.03
C SER A 2 33.88 60.07 -44.87
N ASP A 3 33.41 58.95 -44.30
CA ASP A 3 31.97 58.79 -44.18
C ASP A 3 31.61 57.86 -43.01
N ILE A 4 30.60 58.27 -42.26
CA ILE A 4 30.11 57.69 -41.01
C ILE A 4 28.80 56.98 -41.36
N GLY A 5 28.87 55.65 -41.53
CA GLY A 5 27.71 54.79 -41.65
C GLY A 5 27.40 54.11 -40.32
N ARG A 6 26.48 54.68 -39.53
CA ARG A 6 25.87 54.01 -38.37
C ARG A 6 25.04 52.83 -38.86
N GLU A 7 25.59 51.62 -38.77
CA GLU A 7 24.78 50.40 -38.87
C GLU A 7 24.32 49.93 -37.48
N ARG A 8 23.02 49.70 -37.45
CA ARG A 8 22.14 49.46 -36.33
C ARG A 8 22.45 48.11 -35.71
N LEU A 9 22.79 48.09 -34.42
CA LEU A 9 22.90 46.88 -33.60
C LEU A 9 21.56 46.11 -33.66
N LEU A 10 21.50 45.08 -34.51
CA LEU A 10 20.39 44.15 -34.58
C LEU A 10 20.52 43.24 -33.35
N ALA A 11 19.61 43.38 -32.40
CA ALA A 11 19.45 42.40 -31.33
C ALA A 11 19.21 41.01 -31.94
N PRO A 12 19.79 39.93 -31.38
CA PRO A 12 19.44 38.59 -31.82
C PRO A 12 17.95 38.38 -31.57
N SER A 13 17.21 38.12 -32.64
CA SER A 13 15.82 37.70 -32.60
C SER A 13 15.69 36.54 -31.62
N ASP A 14 14.80 36.72 -30.64
CA ASP A 14 14.30 35.72 -29.73
C ASP A 14 13.77 34.53 -30.55
N GLN A 15 14.66 33.57 -30.83
CA GLN A 15 14.29 32.30 -31.43
C GLN A 15 13.46 31.59 -30.37
N GLY A 16 12.16 31.57 -30.63
CA GLY A 16 11.14 31.02 -29.76
C GLY A 16 11.65 29.81 -29.02
N ALA A 17 11.87 30.00 -27.72
CA ALA A 17 11.98 28.91 -26.78
C ALA A 17 10.82 27.96 -27.10
N THR A 18 11.17 26.80 -27.66
CA THR A 18 10.21 25.75 -27.96
C THR A 18 9.59 25.41 -26.62
N ARG A 19 8.41 25.95 -26.37
CA ARG A 19 7.56 25.54 -25.27
C ARG A 19 7.54 24.01 -25.33
N PRO A 20 7.87 23.28 -24.24
CA PRO A 20 7.75 21.83 -24.26
C PRO A 20 6.37 21.49 -24.82
N PRO A 21 6.23 20.45 -25.66
CA PRO A 21 4.96 20.10 -26.28
C PRO A 21 3.91 20.18 -25.18
N ALA A 22 2.91 21.01 -25.42
CA ALA A 22 1.88 21.24 -24.44
C ALA A 22 1.23 19.90 -24.11
N ASP A 23 0.64 19.83 -22.93
CA ASP A 23 -0.09 18.70 -22.37
C ASP A 23 -1.37 18.43 -23.18
N ASP A 24 -1.25 18.32 -24.51
CA ASP A 24 -2.28 18.46 -25.55
C ASP A 24 -3.27 17.29 -25.58
N GLY A 25 -3.15 16.36 -24.62
CA GLY A 25 -4.00 15.19 -24.47
C GLY A 25 -4.61 15.01 -23.09
N VAL A 26 -4.33 15.88 -22.11
CA VAL A 26 -4.91 15.76 -20.77
C VAL A 26 -6.27 16.46 -20.74
N PRO A 27 -7.38 15.73 -20.53
CA PRO A 27 -8.70 16.34 -20.42
C PRO A 27 -8.77 17.26 -19.19
N GLU A 28 -9.38 18.44 -19.36
CA GLU A 28 -9.70 19.31 -18.22
C GLU A 28 -10.75 18.67 -17.31
N ASP A 29 -11.79 18.05 -17.91
CA ASP A 29 -12.79 17.24 -17.22
C ASP A 29 -12.64 15.75 -17.58
N TRP A 30 -11.86 15.04 -16.76
CA TRP A 30 -11.62 13.62 -16.91
C TRP A 30 -12.88 12.77 -16.83
N VAL A 31 -13.84 13.11 -15.96
CA VAL A 31 -15.04 12.27 -15.75
C VAL A 31 -15.93 12.35 -16.96
N SER A 32 -16.17 13.56 -17.46
CA SER A 32 -16.93 13.79 -18.69
C SER A 32 -16.24 13.15 -19.89
N ALA A 33 -14.94 13.39 -20.08
CA ALA A 33 -14.19 12.85 -21.22
C ALA A 33 -14.16 11.32 -21.25
N LEU A 34 -13.94 10.66 -20.11
CA LEU A 34 -13.94 9.19 -20.02
C LEU A 34 -15.35 8.58 -20.17
N SER A 35 -16.39 9.33 -19.82
CA SER A 35 -17.79 8.90 -19.95
C SER A 35 -18.41 9.25 -21.32
N SER A 36 -17.70 10.05 -22.14
CA SER A 36 -18.12 10.41 -23.49
C SER A 36 -17.99 9.22 -24.47
N SER A 37 -18.27 9.43 -25.74
CA SER A 37 -18.08 8.43 -26.81
C SER A 37 -17.32 9.05 -27.97
N GLY A 38 -16.52 8.23 -28.68
CA GLY A 38 -15.79 8.67 -29.87
C GLY A 38 -14.38 9.17 -29.55
N ALA A 39 -13.90 10.18 -30.30
CA ALA A 39 -12.51 10.61 -30.30
C ALA A 39 -12.03 11.15 -28.93
N ASP A 40 -12.89 11.89 -28.23
CA ASP A 40 -12.57 12.47 -26.92
C ASP A 40 -12.35 11.38 -25.86
N GLN A 41 -13.22 10.36 -25.85
CA GLN A 41 -13.07 9.20 -24.98
C GLN A 41 -11.76 8.46 -25.29
N GLN A 42 -11.43 8.26 -26.57
CA GLN A 42 -10.19 7.58 -26.97
C GLN A 42 -8.94 8.38 -26.60
N ALA A 43 -8.97 9.71 -26.70
CA ALA A 43 -7.89 10.57 -26.25
C ALA A 43 -7.72 10.50 -24.71
N ALA A 44 -8.82 10.61 -23.96
CA ALA A 44 -8.81 10.48 -22.51
C ALA A 44 -8.32 9.10 -22.05
N MET A 45 -8.72 8.03 -22.75
CA MET A 45 -8.30 6.66 -22.46
C MET A 45 -6.78 6.50 -22.63
N ARG A 46 -6.19 7.05 -23.70
CA ARG A 46 -4.74 7.05 -23.92
C ARG A 46 -3.99 7.85 -22.85
N ALA A 47 -4.45 9.07 -22.56
CA ALA A 47 -3.85 9.89 -21.52
C ALA A 47 -3.94 9.24 -20.13
N LEU A 48 -5.04 8.52 -19.84
CA LEU A 48 -5.19 7.75 -18.62
C LEU A 48 -4.19 6.60 -18.56
N HIS A 49 -4.06 5.84 -19.63
CA HIS A 49 -3.10 4.73 -19.72
C HIS A 49 -1.67 5.23 -19.49
N ASP A 50 -1.26 6.31 -20.14
CA ASP A 50 0.08 6.90 -19.96
C ASP A 50 0.31 7.35 -18.51
N LEU A 51 -0.73 7.89 -17.86
CA LEU A 51 -0.68 8.23 -16.44
C LEU A 51 -0.46 6.98 -15.56
N MET A 52 -1.17 5.89 -15.86
CA MET A 52 -1.06 4.62 -15.15
C MET A 52 0.32 3.99 -15.32
N VAL A 53 0.86 3.96 -16.55
CA VAL A 53 2.22 3.48 -16.84
C VAL A 53 3.26 4.26 -16.05
N ARG A 54 3.21 5.60 -16.04
CA ARG A 54 4.15 6.43 -15.26
C ARG A 54 4.09 6.13 -13.76
N ALA A 55 2.88 6.01 -13.21
CA ALA A 55 2.68 5.72 -11.80
C ALA A 55 3.14 4.31 -11.41
N ALA A 56 2.82 3.31 -12.25
CA ALA A 56 3.25 1.94 -12.07
C ALA A 56 4.78 1.82 -12.17
N ALA A 57 5.41 2.40 -13.19
CA ALA A 57 6.87 2.44 -13.35
C ALA A 57 7.57 3.04 -12.13
N HIS A 58 7.05 4.16 -11.63
CA HIS A 58 7.57 4.78 -10.41
C HIS A 58 7.51 3.82 -9.21
N GLN A 59 6.39 3.13 -9.03
CA GLN A 59 6.23 2.21 -7.90
C GLN A 59 7.08 0.93 -8.05
N VAL A 60 7.17 0.36 -9.26
CA VAL A 60 8.03 -0.80 -9.54
C VAL A 60 9.49 -0.43 -9.28
N TRP A 61 9.94 0.74 -9.73
CA TRP A 61 11.30 1.22 -9.45
C TRP A 61 11.58 1.37 -7.95
N ARG A 62 10.62 1.92 -7.19
CA ARG A 62 10.73 2.03 -5.72
C ARG A 62 10.84 0.67 -5.03
N MET A 63 10.27 -0.37 -5.62
CA MET A 63 10.26 -1.73 -5.09
C MET A 63 11.22 -2.69 -5.81
N ARG A 64 12.14 -2.17 -6.64
CA ARG A 64 13.04 -2.99 -7.48
C ARG A 64 13.87 -4.02 -6.70
N SER A 65 14.20 -3.75 -5.44
CA SER A 65 14.94 -4.68 -4.58
C SER A 65 14.12 -5.92 -4.18
N ALA A 66 12.79 -5.88 -4.34
CA ALA A 66 11.90 -7.01 -4.09
C ALA A 66 11.68 -7.89 -5.34
N LEU A 67 12.11 -7.43 -6.53
CA LEU A 67 11.96 -8.20 -7.76
C LEU A 67 12.99 -9.33 -7.83
N PRO A 68 12.57 -10.57 -8.20
CA PRO A 68 13.51 -11.66 -8.48
C PRO A 68 14.41 -11.38 -9.70
N ASP A 69 13.84 -10.74 -10.73
CA ASP A 69 14.54 -10.23 -11.90
C ASP A 69 14.13 -8.77 -12.14
N ALA A 70 15.11 -7.87 -12.11
CA ALA A 70 14.91 -6.44 -12.34
C ALA A 70 15.39 -6.01 -13.75
N SER A 71 15.47 -6.96 -14.70
CA SER A 71 15.80 -6.66 -16.09
C SER A 71 14.80 -5.67 -16.70
N PRO A 72 15.22 -4.79 -17.63
CA PRO A 72 14.33 -3.81 -18.25
C PRO A 72 13.09 -4.43 -18.90
N GLY A 73 13.22 -5.60 -19.53
CA GLY A 73 12.10 -6.30 -20.17
C GLY A 73 11.07 -6.82 -19.18
N THR A 74 11.52 -7.45 -18.09
CA THR A 74 10.62 -7.91 -17.01
C THR A 74 9.92 -6.73 -16.34
N VAL A 75 10.64 -5.64 -16.09
CA VAL A 75 10.07 -4.41 -15.52
C VAL A 75 9.00 -3.82 -16.43
N ASP A 76 9.24 -3.73 -17.74
CA ASP A 76 8.27 -3.19 -18.70
C ASP A 76 6.98 -4.01 -18.72
N VAL A 77 7.07 -5.35 -18.72
CA VAL A 77 5.90 -6.23 -18.65
C VAL A 77 5.08 -5.97 -17.37
N ILE A 78 5.72 -5.88 -16.21
CA ILE A 78 5.04 -5.64 -14.93
C ILE A 78 4.35 -4.27 -14.93
N VAL A 79 5.02 -3.25 -15.46
CA VAL A 79 4.49 -1.89 -15.52
C VAL A 79 3.24 -1.81 -16.38
N ASN A 80 3.28 -2.39 -17.58
CA ASN A 80 2.14 -2.37 -18.49
C ASN A 80 0.97 -3.19 -17.94
N GLN A 81 1.22 -4.38 -17.40
CA GLN A 81 0.17 -5.19 -16.76
C GLN A 81 -0.50 -4.44 -15.59
N ALA A 82 0.31 -3.86 -14.69
CA ALA A 82 -0.21 -3.10 -13.57
C ALA A 82 -1.01 -1.88 -14.03
N ALA A 83 -0.61 -1.23 -15.12
CA ALA A 83 -1.31 -0.09 -15.69
C ALA A 83 -2.69 -0.48 -16.24
N ASP A 84 -2.79 -1.56 -17.02
CA ASP A 84 -4.03 -2.07 -17.57
C ASP A 84 -5.04 -2.49 -16.48
N GLU A 85 -4.55 -3.21 -15.47
CA GLU A 85 -5.38 -3.64 -14.34
C GLU A 85 -5.86 -2.45 -13.50
N ALA A 86 -4.97 -1.49 -13.23
CA ALA A 86 -5.30 -0.26 -12.50
C ALA A 86 -6.33 0.60 -13.25
N MET A 87 -6.16 0.74 -14.56
CA MET A 87 -7.08 1.47 -15.43
C MET A 87 -8.47 0.83 -15.43
N THR A 88 -8.54 -0.49 -15.58
CA THR A 88 -9.80 -1.23 -15.50
C THR A 88 -10.45 -1.06 -14.12
N ALA A 89 -9.68 -1.15 -13.04
CA ALA A 89 -10.18 -0.94 -11.68
C ALA A 89 -10.67 0.49 -11.44
N LEU A 90 -9.99 1.48 -12.01
CA LEU A 90 -10.37 2.87 -11.95
C LEU A 90 -11.69 3.11 -12.68
N LEU A 91 -11.82 2.64 -13.92
CA LEU A 91 -13.02 2.86 -14.74
C LEU A 91 -14.27 2.29 -14.06
N ARG A 92 -14.17 1.11 -13.42
CA ARG A 92 -15.26 0.56 -12.59
C ARG A 92 -15.67 1.46 -11.43
N LYS A 93 -14.73 2.27 -10.91
CA LYS A 93 -14.93 3.16 -9.76
C LYS A 93 -15.04 4.63 -10.18
N LEU A 94 -15.10 4.95 -11.47
CA LEU A 94 -15.09 6.33 -11.96
C LEU A 94 -16.22 7.16 -11.34
N HIS A 95 -17.41 6.58 -11.20
CA HIS A 95 -18.58 7.20 -10.57
C HIS A 95 -18.41 7.54 -9.07
N THR A 96 -17.39 6.99 -8.40
CA THR A 96 -17.09 7.25 -6.98
C THR A 96 -16.14 8.43 -6.79
N PHE A 97 -15.67 9.05 -7.88
CA PHE A 97 -14.79 10.20 -7.79
C PHE A 97 -15.57 11.46 -7.38
N GLU A 98 -15.31 11.95 -6.17
CA GLU A 98 -16.03 13.08 -5.58
C GLU A 98 -15.42 14.47 -5.90
N GLY A 99 -14.34 14.54 -6.67
CA GLY A 99 -13.70 15.82 -7.02
C GLY A 99 -12.95 16.53 -5.89
N ARG A 100 -12.79 15.91 -4.71
CA ARG A 100 -12.07 16.50 -3.55
C ARG A 100 -10.55 16.65 -3.73
N SER A 101 -10.01 16.14 -4.83
CA SER A 101 -8.60 16.25 -5.23
C SER A 101 -8.51 16.23 -6.76
N ARG A 102 -7.37 16.60 -7.35
CA ARG A 102 -7.12 16.39 -8.78
C ARG A 102 -7.38 14.92 -9.16
N PHE A 103 -8.06 14.70 -10.28
CA PHE A 103 -8.36 13.34 -10.79
C PHE A 103 -7.10 12.50 -10.92
N THR A 104 -6.02 13.08 -11.46
CA THR A 104 -4.74 12.38 -11.65
C THR A 104 -4.12 11.91 -10.34
N THR A 105 -4.27 12.66 -9.24
CA THR A 105 -3.81 12.25 -7.89
C THR A 105 -4.62 11.07 -7.38
N TRP A 106 -5.93 11.05 -7.61
CA TRP A 106 -6.78 9.92 -7.25
C TRP A 106 -6.45 8.68 -8.11
N ALA A 107 -6.27 8.88 -9.42
CA ALA A 107 -5.92 7.84 -10.37
C ALA A 107 -4.56 7.19 -10.08
N PHE A 108 -3.56 8.00 -9.71
CA PHE A 108 -2.22 7.53 -9.32
C PHE A 108 -2.26 6.45 -8.23
N LYS A 109 -3.21 6.54 -7.29
CA LYS A 109 -3.34 5.55 -6.20
C LYS A 109 -3.66 4.15 -6.73
N PHE A 110 -4.42 4.05 -7.82
CA PHE A 110 -4.76 2.75 -8.43
C PHE A 110 -3.51 2.06 -8.97
N ALA A 111 -2.73 2.75 -9.82
CA ALA A 111 -1.50 2.21 -10.38
C ALA A 111 -0.46 1.88 -9.32
N ILE A 112 -0.28 2.74 -8.29
CA ILE A 112 0.63 2.47 -7.19
C ILE A 112 0.23 1.21 -6.42
N LEU A 113 -1.06 1.07 -6.09
CA LEU A 113 -1.53 -0.09 -5.34
C LEU A 113 -1.41 -1.38 -6.17
N GLN A 114 -1.79 -1.33 -7.45
CA GLN A 114 -1.71 -2.47 -8.35
C GLN A 114 -0.26 -2.91 -8.57
N ALA A 115 0.64 -1.99 -8.94
CA ALA A 115 2.05 -2.30 -9.12
C ALA A 115 2.71 -2.87 -7.86
N ALA A 116 2.35 -2.35 -6.67
CA ALA A 116 2.85 -2.90 -5.41
C ALA A 116 2.35 -4.32 -5.15
N THR A 117 1.11 -4.63 -5.53
CA THR A 117 0.55 -5.98 -5.47
C THR A 117 1.29 -6.92 -6.42
N ASP A 118 1.52 -6.51 -7.66
CA ASP A 118 2.15 -7.36 -8.67
C ASP A 118 3.61 -7.65 -8.34
N VAL A 119 4.39 -6.64 -7.92
CA VAL A 119 5.78 -6.82 -7.47
C VAL A 119 5.86 -7.81 -6.31
N ARG A 120 4.95 -7.70 -5.34
CA ARG A 120 4.90 -8.63 -4.20
C ARG A 120 4.51 -10.03 -4.63
N ARG A 121 3.56 -10.18 -5.54
CA ARG A 121 3.18 -11.49 -6.10
C ARG A 121 4.36 -12.16 -6.78
N LEU A 122 5.11 -11.43 -7.60
CA LEU A 122 6.33 -11.91 -8.26
C LEU A 122 7.43 -12.29 -7.26
N GLN A 123 7.67 -11.46 -6.24
CA GLN A 123 8.61 -11.78 -5.15
C GLN A 123 8.32 -13.15 -4.51
N TRP A 124 7.05 -13.54 -4.46
CA TRP A 124 6.58 -14.78 -3.86
C TRP A 124 6.24 -15.89 -4.85
N GLN A 125 6.36 -15.68 -6.16
CA GLN A 125 5.92 -16.66 -7.18
C GLN A 125 6.73 -17.97 -7.14
N HIS A 126 8.04 -17.88 -6.94
CA HIS A 126 8.95 -19.04 -6.87
C HIS A 126 9.36 -19.39 -5.43
N ARG A 127 8.73 -18.76 -4.44
CA ARG A 127 8.95 -19.10 -3.03
C ARG A 127 7.93 -20.13 -2.59
N GLU A 128 8.38 -21.19 -1.93
CA GLU A 128 7.46 -22.02 -1.16
C GLU A 128 6.92 -21.20 0.01
N VAL A 129 5.59 -21.18 0.16
CA VAL A 129 4.93 -20.63 1.34
C VAL A 129 4.71 -21.83 2.23
N GLU A 130 5.69 -22.07 3.08
CA GLU A 130 5.58 -23.08 4.12
C GLU A 130 4.58 -22.58 5.16
N LEU A 131 3.41 -23.22 5.20
CA LEU A 131 2.44 -22.98 6.26
C LEU A 131 2.93 -23.69 7.52
N ARG A 132 3.84 -23.05 8.24
CA ARG A 132 4.45 -23.55 9.48
C ARG A 132 3.80 -22.95 10.72
N ASP A 133 3.99 -23.61 11.85
CA ASP A 133 3.76 -23.02 13.17
C ASP A 133 4.93 -22.08 13.53
N LEU A 134 4.76 -21.27 14.58
CA LEU A 134 5.75 -20.27 14.97
C LEU A 134 7.03 -20.94 15.49
N ASP A 135 8.17 -20.57 14.92
CA ASP A 135 9.50 -20.99 15.37
C ASP A 135 10.27 -19.77 15.87
N LEU A 136 10.51 -19.74 17.19
CA LEU A 136 11.12 -18.60 17.87
C LEU A 136 12.59 -18.40 17.50
N GLU A 137 13.31 -19.45 17.08
CA GLU A 137 14.71 -19.34 16.66
C GLU A 137 14.86 -18.61 15.31
N ARG A 138 13.78 -18.58 14.52
CA ARG A 138 13.71 -17.90 13.23
C ARG A 138 13.18 -16.47 13.32
N VAL A 139 12.71 -16.02 14.49
CA VAL A 139 12.24 -14.64 14.67
C VAL A 139 13.46 -13.72 14.77
N PRO A 140 13.59 -12.68 13.92
CA PRO A 140 14.72 -11.76 13.99
C PRO A 140 14.83 -11.14 15.38
N HIS A 141 16.01 -11.19 15.98
CA HIS A 141 16.32 -10.46 17.21
C HIS A 141 16.89 -9.09 16.86
N ASP A 142 16.31 -8.02 17.40
CA ASP A 142 16.90 -6.69 17.29
C ASP A 142 18.14 -6.61 18.19
N THR A 143 19.32 -6.71 17.58
CA THR A 143 20.63 -6.73 18.25
C THR A 143 21.05 -5.37 18.83
N HIS A 144 20.26 -4.32 18.59
CA HIS A 144 20.54 -2.95 19.05
C HIS A 144 19.98 -2.65 20.45
N ASP A 145 19.23 -3.60 21.01
CA ASP A 145 18.58 -3.47 22.29
C ASP A 145 19.44 -4.14 23.38
N GLY A 146 19.72 -3.40 24.45
CA GLY A 146 20.53 -3.92 25.56
C GLY A 146 19.98 -5.22 26.16
N PRO A 147 20.78 -5.95 26.96
CA PRO A 147 20.47 -7.32 27.39
C PRO A 147 19.13 -7.46 28.14
N GLU A 148 18.72 -6.44 28.89
CA GLU A 148 17.44 -6.39 29.60
C GLU A 148 16.24 -6.38 28.64
N ARG A 149 16.25 -5.47 27.64
CA ARG A 149 15.20 -5.40 26.61
C ARG A 149 15.16 -6.65 25.74
N GLN A 150 16.32 -7.27 25.47
CA GLN A 150 16.37 -8.54 24.77
C GLN A 150 15.72 -9.66 25.58
N ALA A 151 15.95 -9.72 26.89
CA ALA A 151 15.33 -10.70 27.78
C ALA A 151 13.81 -10.51 27.88
N GLU A 152 13.35 -9.27 28.05
CA GLU A 152 11.92 -8.91 28.05
C GLU A 152 11.25 -9.30 26.71
N GLY A 153 11.87 -8.97 25.58
CA GLY A 153 11.37 -9.31 24.25
C GLY A 153 11.30 -10.83 24.03
N ALA A 154 12.31 -11.57 24.48
CA ALA A 154 12.31 -13.03 24.41
C ALA A 154 11.23 -13.67 25.31
N ASP A 155 10.94 -13.06 26.46
CA ASP A 155 9.86 -13.51 27.35
C ASP A 155 8.49 -13.29 26.74
N LEU A 156 8.24 -12.10 26.19
CA LEU A 156 7.01 -11.80 25.47
C LEU A 156 6.84 -12.71 24.23
N ALA A 157 7.91 -12.96 23.48
CA ALA A 157 7.86 -13.84 22.32
C ALA A 157 7.47 -15.29 22.70
N ARG A 158 8.04 -15.82 23.79
CA ARG A 158 7.63 -17.13 24.36
C ARG A 158 6.17 -17.13 24.83
N ALA A 159 5.72 -16.05 25.45
CA ALA A 159 4.34 -15.92 25.88
C ALA A 159 3.35 -15.94 24.70
N VAL A 160 3.68 -15.20 23.62
CA VAL A 160 2.92 -15.16 22.37
C VAL A 160 2.89 -16.54 21.71
N ALA A 161 4.02 -17.24 21.60
CA ALA A 161 4.08 -18.59 21.05
C ALA A 161 3.17 -19.56 21.82
N GLY A 162 3.28 -19.55 23.15
CA GLY A 162 2.40 -20.36 24.01
C GLY A 162 0.92 -20.00 23.84
N ALA A 163 0.58 -18.72 23.73
CA ALA A 163 -0.79 -18.27 23.49
C ALA A 163 -1.31 -18.75 22.12
N MET A 164 -0.47 -18.69 21.08
CA MET A 164 -0.82 -19.21 19.76
C MET A 164 -1.16 -20.70 19.81
N ASP A 165 -0.40 -21.49 20.58
CA ASP A 165 -0.64 -22.93 20.70
C ASP A 165 -1.91 -23.28 21.49
N THR A 166 -2.26 -22.48 22.49
CA THR A 166 -3.42 -22.74 23.37
C THR A 166 -4.73 -22.21 22.82
N CYS A 167 -4.75 -20.99 22.26
CA CYS A 167 -6.00 -20.28 21.96
C CYS A 167 -6.39 -20.27 20.47
N LEU A 168 -5.49 -20.67 19.57
CA LEU A 168 -5.72 -20.67 18.12
C LEU A 168 -5.82 -22.08 17.55
N THR A 169 -6.66 -22.22 16.52
CA THR A 169 -6.69 -23.46 15.72
C THR A 169 -5.40 -23.59 14.88
N PRO A 170 -5.02 -24.81 14.45
CA PRO A 170 -3.85 -25.00 13.58
C PRO A 170 -3.92 -24.16 12.29
N HIS A 171 -5.13 -23.99 11.72
CA HIS A 171 -5.30 -23.13 10.55
C HIS A 171 -5.06 -21.65 10.88
N GLN A 172 -5.58 -21.17 12.01
CA GLN A 172 -5.38 -19.80 12.47
C GLN A 172 -3.90 -19.49 12.74
N ARG A 173 -3.16 -20.41 13.38
CA ARG A 173 -1.72 -20.26 13.60
C ARG A 173 -0.96 -20.13 12.29
N ARG A 174 -1.17 -21.05 11.35
CA ARG A 174 -0.50 -21.02 10.04
C ARG A 174 -0.80 -19.74 9.25
N VAL A 175 -2.05 -19.27 9.27
CA VAL A 175 -2.42 -17.99 8.63
C VAL A 175 -1.75 -16.80 9.34
N ALA A 176 -1.69 -16.81 10.67
CA ALA A 176 -1.05 -15.75 11.45
C ALA A 176 0.46 -15.67 11.17
N VAL A 177 1.16 -16.81 11.18
CA VAL A 177 2.60 -16.90 10.90
C VAL A 177 2.87 -16.40 9.47
N ALA A 178 2.15 -16.93 8.47
CA ALA A 178 2.34 -16.52 7.08
C ALA A 178 2.16 -15.02 6.86
N LEU A 179 1.12 -14.40 7.44
CA LEU A 179 0.81 -12.98 7.21
C LEU A 179 1.59 -12.01 8.09
N LEU A 180 1.81 -12.35 9.36
CA LEU A 180 2.34 -11.43 10.36
C LEU A 180 3.83 -11.61 10.62
N VAL A 181 4.37 -12.82 10.41
CA VAL A 181 5.78 -13.15 10.67
C VAL A 181 6.53 -13.24 9.35
N ASP A 182 6.07 -14.09 8.44
CA ASP A 182 6.76 -14.33 7.16
C ASP A 182 6.48 -13.21 6.12
N GLY A 183 5.49 -12.34 6.38
CA GLY A 183 5.16 -11.20 5.53
C GLY A 183 4.58 -11.58 4.16
N VAL A 184 3.97 -12.76 4.04
CA VAL A 184 3.28 -13.21 2.82
C VAL A 184 2.16 -12.22 2.48
N PRO A 185 2.09 -11.68 1.26
CA PRO A 185 0.99 -10.85 0.83
C PRO A 185 -0.35 -11.59 0.94
N ILE A 186 -1.38 -10.91 1.45
CA ILE A 186 -2.67 -11.56 1.73
C ILE A 186 -3.33 -12.16 0.48
N ASP A 187 -3.10 -11.58 -0.70
CA ASP A 187 -3.61 -12.07 -1.96
C ASP A 187 -2.86 -13.31 -2.46
N VAL A 188 -1.54 -13.37 -2.25
CA VAL A 188 -0.74 -14.58 -2.49
C VAL A 188 -1.20 -15.70 -1.57
N LEU A 189 -1.41 -15.40 -0.28
CA LEU A 189 -1.90 -16.41 0.66
C LEU A 189 -3.33 -16.86 0.33
N ALA A 190 -4.21 -15.94 -0.07
CA ALA A 190 -5.58 -16.27 -0.46
C ALA A 190 -5.61 -17.26 -1.62
N GLU A 191 -4.81 -17.03 -2.67
CA GLU A 191 -4.71 -17.93 -3.82
C GLU A 191 -4.21 -19.31 -3.41
N ARG A 192 -3.12 -19.40 -2.64
CA ARG A 192 -2.54 -20.67 -2.21
C ARG A 192 -3.46 -21.50 -1.32
N LEU A 193 -4.28 -20.83 -0.51
CA LEU A 193 -5.24 -21.49 0.38
C LEU A 193 -6.59 -21.77 -0.30
N GLY A 194 -6.79 -21.39 -1.57
CA GLY A 194 -8.11 -21.47 -2.21
C GLY A 194 -9.18 -20.65 -1.47
N SER A 195 -8.78 -19.51 -0.90
CA SER A 195 -9.60 -18.65 -0.04
C SER A 195 -9.76 -17.26 -0.67
N ASN A 196 -10.24 -16.29 0.12
CA ASN A 196 -10.35 -14.90 -0.30
C ASN A 196 -9.84 -13.95 0.79
N ARG A 197 -9.48 -12.72 0.38
CA ARG A 197 -8.95 -11.68 1.29
C ARG A 197 -9.85 -11.43 2.49
N ASN A 198 -11.16 -11.40 2.30
CA ASN A 198 -12.12 -11.10 3.37
C ASN A 198 -12.13 -12.19 4.46
N ALA A 199 -12.07 -13.46 4.05
CA ALA A 199 -11.92 -14.57 4.99
C ALA A 199 -10.60 -14.47 5.78
N LEU A 200 -9.48 -14.20 5.10
CA LEU A 200 -8.18 -14.05 5.75
C LEU A 200 -8.11 -12.84 6.70
N TYR A 201 -8.71 -11.71 6.34
CA TYR A 201 -8.81 -10.55 7.23
C TYR A 201 -9.61 -10.88 8.50
N LYS A 202 -10.75 -11.58 8.37
CA LYS A 202 -11.53 -12.03 9.52
C LYS A 202 -10.71 -12.99 10.40
N THR A 203 -9.97 -13.91 9.79
CA THR A 203 -9.09 -14.83 10.52
C THR A 203 -8.02 -14.08 11.32
N VAL A 204 -7.29 -13.14 10.71
CA VAL A 204 -6.26 -12.34 11.41
C VAL A 204 -6.87 -11.48 12.51
N HIS A 205 -8.05 -10.92 12.27
CA HIS A 205 -8.75 -10.15 13.29
C HIS A 205 -9.11 -11.01 14.50
N ASP A 206 -9.67 -12.22 14.28
CA ASP A 206 -9.97 -13.16 15.36
C ASP A 206 -8.71 -13.60 16.11
N VAL A 207 -7.62 -13.90 15.38
CA VAL A 207 -6.31 -14.23 15.96
C VAL A 207 -5.83 -13.12 16.90
N ARG A 208 -5.81 -11.86 16.44
CA ARG A 208 -5.35 -10.72 17.25
C ARG A 208 -6.20 -10.52 18.50
N ARG A 209 -7.50 -10.74 18.39
CA ARG A 209 -8.43 -10.65 19.53
C ARG A 209 -8.09 -11.72 20.57
N ARG A 210 -8.03 -12.99 20.17
CA ARG A 210 -7.77 -14.10 21.10
C ARG A 210 -6.40 -14.02 21.76
N LEU A 211 -5.36 -13.67 21.00
CA LEU A 211 -4.03 -13.47 21.55
C LEU A 211 -4.01 -12.32 22.56
N ARG A 212 -4.69 -11.20 22.27
CA ARG A 212 -4.81 -10.10 23.23
C ARG A 212 -5.52 -10.54 24.50
N GLU A 213 -6.64 -11.26 24.39
CA GLU A 213 -7.39 -11.78 25.54
C GLU A 213 -6.51 -12.69 26.42
N ASP A 214 -5.82 -13.69 25.85
CA ASP A 214 -4.94 -14.61 26.60
C ASP A 214 -3.76 -13.88 27.25
N LEU A 215 -3.06 -13.03 26.48
CA LEU A 215 -1.90 -12.29 26.99
C LEU A 215 -2.26 -11.27 28.07
N THR A 216 -3.45 -10.68 28.00
CA THR A 216 -3.97 -9.80 29.05
C THR A 216 -4.28 -10.59 30.32
N GLN A 217 -4.94 -11.75 30.20
CA GLN A 217 -5.23 -12.62 31.35
C GLN A 217 -3.95 -13.11 32.05
N ARG A 218 -2.89 -13.32 31.27
CA ARG A 218 -1.57 -13.74 31.77
C ARG A 218 -0.68 -12.58 32.23
N GLY A 219 -1.15 -11.34 32.16
CA GLY A 219 -0.45 -10.15 32.64
C GLY A 219 0.65 -9.61 31.72
N TYR A 220 0.76 -10.11 30.49
CA TYR A 220 1.75 -9.62 29.51
C TYR A 220 1.30 -8.35 28.77
N LEU A 221 -0.02 -8.09 28.74
CA LEU A 221 -0.58 -6.87 28.15
C LEU A 221 -1.44 -6.13 29.19
N PRO A 222 -1.47 -4.79 29.13
CA PRO A 222 -2.36 -4.03 30.00
C PRO A 222 -3.81 -4.35 29.69
N VAL A 223 -4.64 -4.44 30.73
CA VAL A 223 -6.10 -4.49 30.57
C VAL A 223 -6.53 -3.17 29.93
N ASP A 224 -7.25 -3.26 28.81
CA ASP A 224 -7.75 -2.08 28.10
C ASP A 224 -8.81 -1.39 28.97
N SER A 225 -8.38 -0.44 29.80
CA SER A 225 -9.23 0.34 30.71
C SER A 225 -10.07 1.40 30.00
N SER A 226 -9.90 1.56 28.69
CA SER A 226 -10.52 2.61 27.87
C SER A 226 -12.04 2.45 27.63
N ARG A 227 -12.71 1.51 28.30
CA ARG A 227 -14.17 1.31 28.18
C ARG A 227 -14.94 1.32 29.49
N THR A 228 -14.31 1.65 30.61
CA THR A 228 -14.96 1.64 31.95
C THR A 228 -15.06 3.02 32.61
N ASP A 229 -14.36 4.06 32.13
CA ASP A 229 -14.47 5.42 32.68
C ASP A 229 -15.54 6.28 31.98
N LEU A 230 -16.76 5.76 31.94
CA LEU A 230 -17.96 6.54 31.62
C LEU A 230 -19.10 6.08 32.52
N ASP A 231 -18.84 6.11 33.83
CA ASP A 231 -19.91 6.20 34.83
C ASP A 231 -19.75 7.54 35.57
N PRO A 232 -20.71 8.46 35.45
CA PRO A 232 -20.65 9.75 36.10
C PRO A 232 -20.91 9.56 37.60
N HIS A 233 -20.01 10.10 38.42
CA HIS A 233 -20.14 10.12 39.88
C HIS A 233 -21.53 10.58 40.35
N PRO A 234 -22.10 9.97 41.39
CA PRO A 234 -23.36 10.42 41.98
C PRO A 234 -23.10 11.70 42.78
N HIS A 235 -23.72 12.80 42.36
CA HIS A 235 -23.82 14.00 43.19
C HIS A 235 -24.82 13.74 44.34
N ALA A 236 -24.29 13.53 45.54
CA ALA A 236 -25.04 13.66 46.78
C ALA A 236 -24.26 14.50 47.79
N THR A 237 -24.87 15.62 48.19
CA THR A 237 -24.96 16.26 49.53
C THR A 237 -25.06 17.79 49.33
N ALA A 238 -26.23 18.41 49.54
CA ALA A 238 -26.90 18.73 50.81
C ALA A 238 -26.45 20.07 51.42
N GLY A 239 -27.40 21.00 51.55
CA GLY A 239 -27.58 21.81 52.76
C GLY A 239 -26.87 23.17 52.87
N SER A 240 -27.66 24.18 53.27
CA SER A 240 -27.32 25.51 53.80
C SER A 240 -26.83 26.54 52.76
N SER A 241 -27.49 27.68 52.57
CA SER A 241 -28.18 28.61 53.47
C SER A 241 -29.39 29.28 52.83
#